data_AF-A0A0C3NW97-F1
#
_entry.id   AF-A0A0C3NW97-F1
#
_cell.length_a   1.000
_cell.length_b   1.000
_cell.length_c   1.000
_cell.angle_alpha   90.00
_cell.angle_beta   90.00
_cell.angle_gamma   90.00
#
_symmetry.space_group_name_H-M   'P 1'
#
loop_
_entity.id
_entity.type
_entity.pdbx_description
1 polymer ?
#
loop_
_entity_poly.entity_id
_entity_poly.type
_entity_poly.pdbx_seq_one_letter_code
_entity_poly.pdbx_strand_id
1 'polypeptide(L)'
;ALVALTLAFYLSSPYLPTVKQRSWILTTISSAVMSIASLPLAYDYFSSYGDITRIQHSNMWTYCASRFFQAYLIADIVLGLLHYRSKVNWLTGWVHHSVYVFVVEYAIRMNWSHIFCLCAIMEIPTFVLAVATINPNLRSDVLFATTFFLTRIALHIRLGLSFFLQRARVSEGSMGPGIIMACIFPLHAFWFSGCVKGFVRR
;
A
#
# COMPACT_ATOMS: atom_id res chain seq x y z
N ALA A 1 -12.99 3.05 -11.49
CA ALA A 1 -12.48 2.83 -10.12
C ALA A 1 -13.06 3.84 -9.12
N LEU A 2 -12.82 5.15 -9.28
CA LEU A 2 -13.28 6.17 -8.32
C LEU A 2 -14.78 6.07 -7.99
N VAL A 3 -15.65 6.12 -9.00
CA VAL A 3 -17.12 5.98 -8.84
C VAL A 3 -17.50 4.70 -8.11
N ALA A 4 -16.88 3.57 -8.47
CA ALA A 4 -17.16 2.28 -7.85
C ALA A 4 -16.74 2.23 -6.37
N LEU A 5 -15.60 2.83 -6.02
CA LEU A 5 -15.14 2.92 -4.63
C LEU A 5 -16.05 3.83 -3.80
N THR A 6 -16.46 4.98 -4.36
CA THR A 6 -17.42 5.87 -3.71
C THR A 6 -18.77 5.20 -3.50
N LEU A 7 -19.27 4.45 -4.49
CA LEU A 7 -20.50 3.68 -4.36
C LEU A 7 -20.36 2.60 -3.29
N ALA A 8 -19.26 1.84 -3.29
CA ALA A 8 -18.99 0.83 -2.27
C ALA A 8 -18.99 1.44 -0.86
N PHE A 9 -18.39 2.63 -0.68
CA PHE A 9 -18.43 3.35 0.60
C PHE A 9 -19.87 3.64 1.04
N TYR A 10 -20.70 4.23 0.17
CA TYR A 10 -22.08 4.59 0.53
C TYR A 10 -22.96 3.37 0.76
N LEU A 11 -22.76 2.28 0.01
CA LEU A 11 -23.49 1.03 0.21
C LEU A 11 -23.08 0.33 1.52
N SER A 12 -21.80 0.37 1.91
CA SER A 12 -21.32 -0.29 3.13
C SER A 12 -21.51 0.56 4.40
N SER A 13 -21.53 1.89 4.30
CA SER A 13 -21.59 2.81 5.43
C SER A 13 -22.78 2.58 6.39
N PRO A 14 -24.02 2.28 5.92
CA PRO A 14 -25.16 2.00 6.80
C PRO A 14 -24.96 0.78 7.71
N TYR A 15 -24.17 -0.21 7.25
CA TYR A 15 -23.92 -1.45 8.00
C TYR A 15 -22.78 -1.31 9.02
N LEU A 16 -22.03 -0.20 8.99
CA LEU A 16 -20.92 0.06 9.91
C LEU A 16 -21.31 1.17 10.89
N PRO A 17 -21.53 0.86 12.18
CA PRO A 17 -22.12 1.81 13.12
C PRO A 17 -21.17 2.96 13.48
N THR A 18 -19.86 2.73 13.53
CA THR A 18 -18.91 3.74 13.99
C THR A 18 -18.24 4.48 12.83
N VAL A 19 -17.98 5.78 13.02
CA VAL A 19 -17.16 6.58 12.09
C VAL A 19 -15.79 5.95 11.88
N LYS A 20 -15.24 5.31 12.92
CA LYS A 20 -13.98 4.56 12.83
C LYS A 20 -14.10 3.41 11.83
N GLN A 21 -15.13 2.57 11.91
CA GLN A 21 -15.26 1.47 10.94
C GLN A 21 -15.46 1.99 9.51
N ARG A 22 -16.29 3.03 9.35
CA ARG A 22 -16.55 3.65 8.04
C ARG A 22 -15.28 4.19 7.38
N SER A 23 -14.39 4.81 8.17
CA SER A 23 -13.11 5.34 7.66
C SER A 23 -12.14 4.26 7.17
N TRP A 24 -12.43 2.97 7.39
CA TRP A 24 -11.59 1.86 6.95
C TRP A 24 -12.20 1.04 5.79
N ILE A 25 -13.40 1.38 5.31
CA ILE A 25 -14.04 0.67 4.18
C ILE A 25 -13.12 0.69 2.95
N LEU A 26 -12.74 1.89 2.50
CA LEU A 26 -11.94 2.05 1.29
C LEU A 26 -10.56 1.43 1.43
N THR A 27 -9.91 1.62 2.59
CA THR A 27 -8.61 1.02 2.88
C THR A 27 -8.68 -0.50 2.86
N THR A 28 -9.76 -1.11 3.38
CA THR A 28 -9.95 -2.57 3.35
C THR A 28 -10.06 -3.08 1.92
N ILE A 29 -10.90 -2.46 1.10
CA ILE A 29 -11.09 -2.84 -0.30
C ILE A 29 -9.79 -2.67 -1.08
N SER A 30 -9.13 -1.51 -0.94
CA SER A 30 -7.93 -1.17 -1.68
C SER A 30 -6.76 -2.09 -1.33
N SER A 31 -6.47 -2.25 -0.04
CA SER A 31 -5.37 -3.12 0.40
C SER A 31 -5.58 -4.58 0.03
N ALA A 32 -6.83 -5.08 0.00
CA ALA A 32 -7.16 -6.41 -0.50
C ALA A 32 -6.86 -6.55 -2.00
N VAL A 33 -7.43 -5.65 -2.81
CA VAL A 33 -7.26 -5.66 -4.27
C VAL A 33 -5.79 -5.53 -4.65
N MET A 34 -5.06 -4.62 -4.02
CA MET A 34 -3.65 -4.39 -4.30
C MET A 34 -2.76 -5.55 -3.86
N SER A 35 -3.03 -6.15 -2.69
CA SER A 35 -2.32 -7.36 -2.26
C SER A 35 -2.51 -8.48 -3.27
N ILE A 36 -3.75 -8.74 -3.72
CA ILE A 36 -4.06 -9.78 -4.71
C ILE A 36 -3.41 -9.46 -6.07
N ALA A 37 -3.55 -8.22 -6.55
CA ALA A 37 -3.01 -7.80 -7.83
C ALA A 37 -1.47 -7.91 -7.90
N SER A 38 -0.78 -7.80 -6.76
CA SER A 38 0.68 -7.94 -6.67
C SER A 38 1.17 -9.38 -6.70
N LEU A 39 0.32 -10.38 -6.42
CA LEU A 39 0.73 -11.77 -6.23
C LEU A 39 1.50 -12.37 -7.43
N PRO A 40 1.11 -12.15 -8.71
CA PRO A 40 1.88 -12.68 -9.83
C PRO A 40 3.32 -12.15 -9.89
N LEU A 41 3.53 -10.85 -9.64
CA LEU A 41 4.86 -10.25 -9.61
C LEU A 41 5.66 -10.69 -8.40
N ALA A 42 4.99 -10.80 -7.25
CA ALA A 42 5.60 -11.31 -6.03
C ALA A 42 6.06 -12.75 -6.25
N TYR A 43 5.25 -13.58 -6.91
CA TYR A 43 5.63 -14.93 -7.30
C TYR A 43 6.87 -14.93 -8.18
N ASP A 44 6.88 -14.18 -9.29
CA ASP A 44 8.05 -14.06 -10.18
C ASP A 44 9.31 -13.62 -9.42
N TYR A 45 9.17 -12.65 -8.51
CA TYR A 45 10.26 -12.13 -7.70
C TYR A 45 10.80 -13.18 -6.72
N PHE A 46 9.93 -13.90 -6.00
CA PHE A 46 10.36 -14.89 -5.02
C PHE A 46 10.86 -16.18 -5.70
N SER A 47 10.26 -16.61 -6.81
CA SER A 47 10.71 -17.78 -7.59
C SER A 47 12.06 -17.54 -8.26
N SER A 48 12.41 -16.27 -8.50
CA SER A 48 13.73 -15.86 -9.02
C SER A 48 14.73 -15.50 -7.92
N TYR A 49 14.49 -15.92 -6.67
CA TYR A 49 15.37 -15.66 -5.52
C TYR A 49 15.62 -14.16 -5.25
N GLY A 50 14.65 -13.32 -5.59
CA GLY A 50 14.70 -11.87 -5.42
C GLY A 50 15.45 -11.13 -6.53
N ASP A 51 15.51 -11.70 -7.74
CA ASP A 51 16.02 -11.01 -8.92
C ASP A 51 14.92 -10.12 -9.53
N ILE A 52 15.01 -8.82 -9.27
CA ILE A 52 14.01 -7.86 -9.75
C ILE A 52 14.02 -7.72 -11.28
N THR A 53 15.07 -8.17 -11.97
CA THR A 53 15.10 -8.15 -13.45
C THR A 53 14.22 -9.22 -14.10
N ARG A 54 13.74 -10.18 -13.32
CA ARG A 54 12.94 -11.32 -13.80
C ARG A 54 11.44 -11.12 -13.69
N ILE A 55 11.00 -10.00 -13.11
CA ILE A 55 9.57 -9.70 -13.01
C ILE A 55 9.01 -9.29 -14.37
N GLN A 56 7.74 -9.60 -14.60
CA GLN A 56 7.03 -9.15 -15.80
C GLN A 56 7.03 -7.63 -15.92
N HIS A 57 7.21 -7.14 -17.15
CA HIS A 57 7.15 -5.72 -17.48
C HIS A 57 5.73 -5.14 -17.35
N SER A 58 5.65 -3.80 -17.36
CA SER A 58 4.39 -3.07 -17.36
C SER A 58 3.47 -3.52 -18.49
N ASN A 59 2.23 -3.83 -18.12
CA ASN A 59 1.16 -4.19 -19.04
C ASN A 59 -0.18 -3.62 -18.53
N MET A 60 -1.27 -3.92 -19.23
CA MET A 60 -2.60 -3.40 -18.92
C MET A 60 -3.06 -3.71 -17.48
N TRP A 61 -2.79 -4.91 -16.94
CA TRP A 61 -3.22 -5.23 -15.56
C TRP A 61 -2.46 -4.38 -14.53
N THR A 62 -1.13 -4.26 -14.65
CA THR A 62 -0.34 -3.44 -13.71
C THR A 62 -0.72 -1.96 -13.78
N TYR A 63 -1.04 -1.48 -14.99
CA TYR A 63 -1.53 -0.14 -15.24
C TYR A 63 -2.90 0.07 -14.55
N CYS A 64 -3.85 -0.84 -14.76
CA CYS A 64 -5.16 -0.80 -14.13
C CYS A 64 -5.09 -0.88 -12.60
N ALA A 65 -4.23 -1.73 -12.04
CA ALA A 65 -4.00 -1.82 -10.60
C ALA A 65 -3.45 -0.50 -10.04
N SER A 66 -2.47 0.10 -10.72
CA SER A 66 -1.91 1.40 -10.33
C SER A 66 -2.96 2.51 -10.38
N ARG A 67 -3.75 2.58 -11.47
CA ARG A 67 -4.86 3.54 -11.60
C ARG A 67 -5.97 3.32 -10.57
N PHE A 68 -6.25 2.06 -10.22
CA PHE A 68 -7.19 1.73 -9.15
C PHE A 68 -6.70 2.27 -7.81
N PHE A 69 -5.43 2.03 -7.46
CA PHE A 69 -4.85 2.54 -6.22
C PHE A 69 -4.87 4.06 -6.17
N GLN A 70 -4.51 4.73 -7.28
CA GLN A 70 -4.59 6.19 -7.38
C GLN A 70 -6.01 6.71 -7.16
N ALA A 71 -7.01 6.06 -7.76
CA ALA A 71 -8.40 6.40 -7.54
C ALA A 71 -8.84 6.18 -6.09
N TYR A 72 -8.34 5.15 -5.41
CA TYR A 72 -8.55 4.94 -3.98
C TYR A 72 -8.00 6.10 -3.15
N LEU A 73 -6.77 6.55 -3.40
CA LEU A 73 -6.16 7.65 -2.64
C LEU A 73 -6.98 8.94 -2.76
N ILE A 74 -7.43 9.24 -3.99
CA ILE A 74 -8.30 10.39 -4.26
C ILE A 74 -9.65 10.22 -3.56
N ALA A 75 -10.27 9.04 -3.67
CA ALA A 75 -11.54 8.74 -3.01
C ALA A 75 -11.45 8.90 -1.50
N ASP A 76 -10.39 8.38 -0.87
CA ASP A 76 -10.19 8.42 0.57
C ASP A 76 -9.94 9.84 1.09
N ILE A 77 -9.20 10.66 0.34
CA ILE A 77 -9.03 12.09 0.65
C ILE A 77 -10.39 12.81 0.59
N VAL A 78 -11.14 12.63 -0.49
CA VAL A 78 -12.43 13.31 -0.70
C VAL A 78 -13.46 12.88 0.34
N LEU A 79 -13.67 11.57 0.51
CA LEU A 79 -14.62 11.06 1.51
C LEU A 79 -14.13 11.29 2.94
N GLY A 80 -12.82 11.29 3.16
CA GLY A 80 -12.22 11.70 4.42
C GLY A 80 -12.59 13.13 4.78
N LEU A 81 -12.55 14.08 3.84
CA LEU A 81 -12.92 15.46 4.11
C LEU A 81 -14.40 15.61 4.44
N LEU A 82 -15.25 14.83 3.77
CA LEU A 82 -16.72 14.92 3.88
C LEU A 82 -17.29 14.17 5.09
N HIS A 83 -16.77 12.98 5.41
CA HIS A 83 -17.45 12.03 6.30
C HIS A 83 -16.66 11.64 7.55
N TYR A 84 -15.32 11.64 7.50
CA TYR A 84 -14.50 11.11 8.60
C TYR A 84 -13.20 11.89 8.82
N ARG A 85 -13.24 13.21 8.67
CA ARG A 85 -12.06 14.10 8.73
C ARG A 85 -11.25 13.93 10.01
N SER A 86 -11.92 13.70 11.14
CA SER A 86 -11.29 13.49 12.45
C SER A 86 -10.55 12.15 12.58
N LYS A 87 -10.70 11.24 11.63
CA LYS A 87 -10.04 9.92 11.62
C LYS A 87 -8.86 9.85 10.67
N VAL A 88 -8.70 10.82 9.77
CA VAL A 88 -7.55 10.89 8.88
C VAL A 88 -6.42 11.64 9.58
N ASN A 89 -5.37 10.91 9.95
CA ASN A 89 -4.18 11.51 10.55
C ASN A 89 -3.44 12.39 9.52
N TRP A 90 -2.81 13.46 9.99
CA TRP A 90 -2.09 14.41 9.14
C TRP A 90 -0.97 13.79 8.33
N LEU A 91 -0.04 13.09 8.98
CA LEU A 91 1.11 12.52 8.30
C LEU A 91 0.73 11.23 7.57
N THR A 92 0.00 10.34 8.25
CA THR A 92 -0.23 8.98 7.75
C THR A 92 -1.43 8.86 6.81
N GLY A 93 -2.30 9.86 6.78
CA GLY A 93 -3.46 9.94 5.89
C GLY A 93 -3.29 11.06 4.87
N TRP A 94 -3.40 12.33 5.30
CA TRP A 94 -3.44 13.47 4.37
C TRP A 94 -2.18 13.60 3.51
N VAL A 95 -1.00 13.70 4.14
CA VAL A 95 0.27 13.86 3.43
C VAL A 95 0.59 12.59 2.64
N HIS A 96 0.53 11.42 3.29
CA HIS A 96 0.83 10.14 2.66
C HIS A 96 -0.03 9.88 1.42
N HIS A 97 -1.36 10.00 1.52
CA HIS A 97 -2.23 9.73 0.37
C HIS A 97 -2.04 10.76 -0.74
N SER A 98 -1.85 12.04 -0.41
CA SER A 98 -1.61 13.09 -1.41
C SER A 98 -0.31 12.85 -2.18
N VAL A 99 0.79 12.56 -1.48
CA VAL A 99 2.08 12.25 -2.10
C VAL A 99 1.98 11.02 -2.99
N TYR A 100 1.29 9.96 -2.53
CA TYR A 100 1.16 8.74 -3.31
C TYR A 100 0.33 8.91 -4.59
N VAL A 101 -0.61 9.86 -4.67
CA VAL A 101 -1.30 10.17 -5.93
C VAL A 101 -0.28 10.55 -7.02
N PHE A 102 0.73 11.35 -6.65
CA PHE A 102 1.79 11.79 -7.56
C PHE A 102 2.84 10.72 -7.81
N VAL A 103 3.22 9.94 -6.79
CA VAL A 103 4.17 8.81 -6.95
C VAL A 103 3.60 7.79 -7.94
N VAL A 104 2.32 7.47 -7.85
CA VAL A 104 1.66 6.55 -8.79
C VAL A 104 1.59 7.14 -10.19
N GLU A 105 1.24 8.41 -10.33
CA GLU A 105 1.23 9.10 -11.64
C GLU A 105 2.62 9.06 -12.28
N TYR A 106 3.65 9.36 -11.50
CA TYR A 106 5.03 9.34 -11.95
C TYR A 106 5.45 7.92 -12.39
N ALA A 107 5.16 6.90 -11.59
CA ALA A 107 5.45 5.51 -11.96
C ALA A 107 4.75 5.10 -13.26
N ILE A 108 3.49 5.50 -13.45
CA ILE A 108 2.75 5.23 -14.70
C ILE A 108 3.41 5.92 -15.89
N ARG A 109 3.76 7.21 -15.78
CA ARG A 109 4.39 7.97 -16.88
C ARG A 109 5.75 7.44 -17.28
N MET A 110 6.49 6.89 -16.31
CA MET A 110 7.79 6.26 -16.55
C MET A 110 7.69 4.79 -16.96
N ASN A 111 6.48 4.28 -17.24
CA ASN A 111 6.22 2.87 -17.57
C ASN A 111 6.72 1.88 -16.49
N TRP A 112 6.61 2.27 -15.21
CA TRP A 112 6.99 1.49 -14.02
C TRP A 112 5.78 1.00 -13.22
N SER A 113 4.61 0.83 -13.85
CA SER A 113 3.41 0.33 -13.17
C SER A 113 3.60 -1.07 -12.59
N HIS A 114 4.39 -1.93 -13.23
CA HIS A 114 4.76 -3.25 -12.68
C HIS A 114 5.58 -3.13 -11.39
N ILE A 115 6.58 -2.24 -11.32
CA ILE A 115 7.36 -1.99 -10.10
C ILE A 115 6.44 -1.53 -8.97
N PHE A 116 5.56 -0.57 -9.25
CA PHE A 116 4.58 -0.11 -8.26
C PHE A 116 3.65 -1.24 -7.80
N CYS A 117 3.14 -2.03 -8.75
CA CYS A 117 2.24 -3.15 -8.47
C CYS A 117 2.92 -4.25 -7.65
N LEU A 118 4.20 -4.57 -7.90
CA LEU A 118 4.98 -5.49 -7.05
C LEU A 118 5.08 -4.96 -5.62
N CYS A 119 5.44 -3.68 -5.46
CA CYS A 119 5.53 -3.05 -4.15
C CYS A 119 4.20 -3.06 -3.39
N ALA A 120 3.06 -3.23 -4.07
CA ALA A 120 1.75 -3.28 -3.45
C ALA A 120 1.52 -4.54 -2.59
N ILE A 121 2.41 -5.56 -2.66
CA ILE A 121 2.43 -6.67 -1.70
C ILE A 121 2.65 -6.19 -0.26
N MET A 122 3.21 -4.99 -0.08
CA MET A 122 3.38 -4.32 1.21
C MET A 122 2.06 -3.81 1.82
N GLU A 123 0.93 -3.95 1.12
CA GLU A 123 -0.40 -3.62 1.64
C GLU A 123 -1.01 -4.72 2.51
N ILE A 124 -0.44 -5.93 2.54
CA ILE A 124 -0.92 -7.05 3.38
C ILE A 124 -1.12 -6.64 4.85
N PRO A 125 -0.14 -6.03 5.56
CA PRO A 125 -0.37 -5.59 6.94
C PRO A 125 -1.48 -4.55 7.08
N THR A 126 -1.65 -3.68 6.09
CA THR A 126 -2.76 -2.71 6.05
C THR A 126 -4.10 -3.43 5.95
N PHE A 127 -4.20 -4.45 5.10
CA PHE A 127 -5.39 -5.28 4.98
C PHE A 127 -5.73 -5.97 6.31
N VAL A 128 -4.74 -6.60 6.96
CA VAL A 128 -4.92 -7.22 8.28
C VAL A 128 -5.46 -6.22 9.30
N LEU A 129 -4.87 -5.01 9.37
CA LEU A 129 -5.31 -3.95 10.28
C LEU A 129 -6.71 -3.43 9.94
N ALA A 130 -7.02 -3.29 8.66
CA ALA A 130 -8.28 -2.76 8.18
C ALA A 130 -9.45 -3.70 8.49
N VAL A 131 -9.27 -4.99 8.21
CA VAL A 131 -10.24 -6.04 8.57
C VAL A 131 -10.47 -6.10 10.07
N ALA A 132 -9.40 -6.08 10.87
CA ALA A 132 -9.50 -6.05 12.34
C ALA A 132 -10.17 -4.77 12.87
N THR A 133 -10.11 -3.66 12.13
CA THR A 133 -10.79 -2.42 12.50
C THR A 133 -12.28 -2.46 12.18
N ILE A 134 -12.66 -3.08 11.05
CA ILE A 134 -14.07 -3.29 10.70
C ILE A 134 -14.71 -4.33 11.61
N ASN A 135 -14.04 -5.47 11.83
CA ASN A 135 -14.48 -6.56 12.69
C ASN A 135 -13.43 -6.85 13.78
N PRO A 136 -13.63 -6.32 15.00
CA PRO A 136 -12.70 -6.50 16.12
C PRO A 136 -12.44 -7.96 16.51
N ASN A 137 -13.34 -8.90 16.19
CA ASN A 137 -13.16 -10.33 16.49
C ASN A 137 -12.04 -10.96 15.66
N LEU A 138 -11.65 -10.33 14.53
CA LEU A 138 -10.56 -10.79 13.67
C LEU A 138 -9.22 -10.17 14.06
N ARG A 139 -9.15 -9.43 15.17
CA ARG A 139 -7.93 -8.75 15.60
C ARG A 139 -6.86 -9.76 16.03
N SER A 140 -5.72 -9.71 15.36
CA SER A 140 -4.49 -10.38 15.77
C SER A 140 -3.32 -9.42 15.67
N ASP A 141 -2.84 -8.94 16.82
CA ASP A 141 -1.70 -8.01 16.84
C ASP A 141 -0.42 -8.72 16.36
N VAL A 142 -0.25 -10.02 16.65
CA VAL A 142 0.91 -10.81 16.18
C VAL A 142 0.89 -10.95 14.65
N LEU A 143 -0.26 -11.27 14.06
CA LEU A 143 -0.38 -11.38 12.60
C LEU A 143 -0.05 -10.04 11.93
N PHE A 144 -0.58 -8.94 12.48
CA PHE A 144 -0.28 -7.59 11.99
C PHE A 144 1.23 -7.29 12.08
N ALA A 145 1.85 -7.51 13.25
CA ALA A 145 3.27 -7.22 13.44
C ALA A 145 4.19 -8.05 12.54
N THR A 146 3.91 -9.34 12.42
CA THR A 146 4.69 -10.26 11.57
C THR A 146 4.57 -9.89 10.10
N THR A 147 3.35 -9.67 9.60
CA THR A 147 3.15 -9.25 8.20
C THR A 147 3.75 -7.88 7.92
N PHE A 148 3.68 -6.95 8.88
CA PHE A 148 4.29 -5.63 8.77
C PHE A 148 5.82 -5.75 8.68
N PHE A 149 6.45 -6.49 9.58
CA PHE A 149 7.89 -6.68 9.57
C PHE A 149 8.36 -7.32 8.25
N LEU A 150 7.75 -8.44 7.85
CA LEU A 150 8.17 -9.18 6.65
C LEU A 150 8.03 -8.33 5.38
N THR A 151 6.91 -7.63 5.22
CA THR A 151 6.63 -6.90 3.97
C THR A 151 7.12 -5.45 3.98
N ARG A 152 6.82 -4.68 5.02
CA ARG A 152 7.12 -3.23 5.09
C ARG A 152 8.50 -2.90 5.65
N ILE A 153 9.19 -3.87 6.27
CA ILE A 153 10.57 -3.70 6.74
C ILE A 153 11.54 -4.53 5.91
N ALA A 154 11.50 -5.86 6.05
CA ALA A 154 12.51 -6.73 5.44
C ALA A 154 12.45 -6.70 3.90
N LEU A 155 11.27 -6.95 3.31
CA LEU A 155 11.09 -6.89 1.87
C LEU A 155 11.29 -5.48 1.31
N HIS A 156 10.83 -4.44 2.01
CA HIS A 156 11.05 -3.04 1.61
C HIS A 156 12.54 -2.72 1.45
N ILE A 157 13.38 -3.07 2.43
CA ILE A 157 14.83 -2.86 2.37
C ILE A 157 15.41 -3.62 1.18
N ARG A 158 15.04 -4.91 1.02
CA ARG A 158 15.56 -5.76 -0.05
C ARG A 158 15.19 -5.22 -1.44
N LEU A 159 13.94 -4.79 -1.64
CA LEU A 159 13.48 -4.17 -2.88
C LEU A 159 14.16 -2.82 -3.14
N GLY A 160 14.30 -1.98 -2.12
CA GLY A 160 15.03 -0.72 -2.23
C GLY A 160 16.46 -0.92 -2.73
N LEU A 161 17.20 -1.86 -2.11
CA LEU A 161 18.54 -2.24 -2.55
C LEU A 161 18.55 -2.80 -3.98
N SER A 162 17.61 -3.67 -4.33
CA SER A 162 17.44 -4.18 -5.70
C SER A 162 17.30 -3.05 -6.71
N PHE A 163 16.43 -2.08 -6.45
CA PHE A 163 16.21 -0.97 -7.36
C PHE A 163 17.45 -0.08 -7.51
N PHE A 164 18.26 0.10 -6.47
CA PHE A 164 19.51 0.87 -6.58
C PHE A 164 20.59 0.11 -7.35
N LEU A 165 20.79 -1.18 -7.04
CA LEU A 165 21.86 -2.01 -7.60
C LEU A 165 21.59 -2.42 -9.05
N GLN A 166 20.32 -2.65 -9.39
CA GLN A 166 19.92 -3.16 -10.70
C GLN A 166 19.22 -2.10 -11.58
N ARG A 167 19.29 -0.82 -11.21
CA ARG A 167 18.64 0.31 -11.91
C ARG A 167 18.86 0.33 -13.42
N ALA A 168 20.06 -0.02 -13.88
CA ALA A 168 20.40 -0.02 -15.31
C ALA A 168 19.50 -0.94 -16.13
N ARG A 169 19.03 -2.04 -15.53
CA ARG A 169 18.19 -3.05 -16.18
C ARG A 169 16.70 -2.89 -15.88
N VAL A 170 16.35 -2.29 -14.74
CA VAL A 170 14.97 -2.24 -14.24
C VAL A 170 14.28 -0.90 -14.53
N SER A 171 15.05 0.19 -14.52
CA SER A 171 14.54 1.56 -14.63
C SER A 171 15.35 2.42 -15.61
N GLU A 172 16.02 1.78 -16.58
CA GLU A 172 16.86 2.43 -17.60
C GLU A 172 17.92 3.36 -16.97
N GLY A 173 18.44 2.97 -15.81
CA GLY A 173 19.44 3.73 -15.06
C GLY A 173 18.88 4.79 -14.12
N SER A 174 17.56 5.03 -14.12
CA SER A 174 16.93 6.02 -13.23
C SER A 174 17.02 5.63 -11.76
N MET A 175 17.36 6.61 -10.91
CA MET A 175 17.35 6.46 -9.46
C MET A 175 15.95 6.63 -8.84
N GLY A 176 14.94 6.98 -9.63
CA GLY A 176 13.58 7.30 -9.17
C GLY A 176 12.99 6.25 -8.20
N PRO A 177 12.87 4.98 -8.60
CA PRO A 177 12.30 3.94 -7.73
C PRO A 177 13.09 3.76 -6.42
N GLY A 178 14.42 3.79 -6.48
CA GLY A 178 15.27 3.69 -5.29
C GLY A 178 15.10 4.87 -4.33
N ILE A 179 15.08 6.10 -4.84
CA ILE A 179 14.87 7.31 -4.03
C ILE A 179 13.49 7.28 -3.35
N ILE A 180 12.45 6.94 -4.11
CA ILE A 180 11.08 6.82 -3.57
C ILE A 180 11.05 5.80 -2.42
N MET A 181 11.64 4.62 -2.63
CA MET A 181 11.73 3.59 -1.58
C MET A 181 12.50 4.08 -0.35
N ALA A 182 13.61 4.79 -0.53
CA ALA A 182 14.39 5.36 0.56
C ALA A 182 13.62 6.43 1.34
N CYS A 183 12.86 7.30 0.65
CA CYS A 183 12.04 8.34 1.30
C CYS A 183 10.84 7.78 2.07
N ILE A 184 10.25 6.68 1.61
CA ILE A 184 9.09 6.05 2.27
C ILE A 184 9.52 5.21 3.48
N PHE A 185 10.69 4.58 3.44
CA PHE A 185 11.13 3.65 4.47
C PHE A 185 11.11 4.21 5.91
N PRO A 186 11.56 5.46 6.19
CA PRO A 186 11.49 6.04 7.52
C PRO A 186 10.08 6.03 8.12
N LEU A 187 9.05 6.22 7.29
CA LEU A 187 7.66 6.18 7.74
C LEU A 187 7.27 4.76 8.17
N HIS A 188 7.65 3.74 7.38
CA HIS A 188 7.42 2.34 7.74
C HIS A 188 8.18 1.94 9.02
N ALA A 189 9.44 2.34 9.15
CA ALA A 189 10.24 2.09 10.34
C ALA A 189 9.65 2.77 11.59
N PHE A 190 9.20 4.03 11.45
CA PHE A 190 8.51 4.76 12.52
C PHE A 190 7.24 4.03 12.99
N TRP A 191 6.37 3.62 12.06
CA TRP A 191 5.15 2.87 12.38
C TRP A 191 5.45 1.54 13.05
N PHE A 192 6.44 0.79 12.56
CA PHE A 192 6.82 -0.47 13.18
C PHE A 192 7.37 -0.26 14.59
N SER A 193 8.18 0.79 14.82
CA SER A 193 8.63 1.14 16.17
C SER A 193 7.46 1.39 17.14
N GLY A 194 6.40 2.03 16.66
CA GLY A 194 5.17 2.25 17.43
C GLY A 194 4.44 0.95 17.75
N CYS A 195 4.40 0.03 16.78
CA CYS A 195 3.85 -1.32 16.97
C CYS A 195 4.61 -2.07 18.07
N VAL A 196 5.95 -2.14 18.00
CA VAL A 196 6.79 -2.82 19.01
C VAL A 196 6.63 -2.19 20.39
N LYS A 197 6.67 -0.85 20.50
CA LYS A 197 6.40 -0.16 21.78
C LYS A 197 5.02 -0.49 22.34
N GLY A 198 4.03 -0.72 21.48
CA GLY A 198 2.69 -1.15 21.87
C GLY A 198 2.65 -2.56 22.46
N PHE A 199 3.51 -3.47 22.00
CA PHE A 199 3.67 -4.80 22.61
C PHE A 199 4.37 -4.74 23.96
N VAL A 200 5.47 -3.97 24.06
CA VAL A 200 6.28 -3.89 25.29
C VAL A 200 5.51 -3.25 26.46
N ARG A 201 4.54 -2.37 26.17
CA ARG A 201 3.73 -1.69 27.20
C ARG A 201 2.52 -2.50 27.69
N ARG A 202 2.27 -3.69 27.14
CA ARG A 202 1.16 -4.57 27.52
C ARG A 202 1.69 -5.76 28.31
#